data_AF-A0AAW7WB53-F1
#
_entry.id   AF-A0AAW7WB53-F1
#
_cell.length_a   1.000
_cell.length_b   1.000
_cell.length_c   1.000
_cell.angle_alpha   90.00
_cell.angle_beta   90.00
_cell.angle_gamma   90.00
#
_symmetry.space_group_name_H-M   'P 1'
#
loop_
_entity.id
_entity.type
_entity.pdbx_description
1 polymer ?
#
loop_
_entity_poly.entity_id
_entity_poly.type
_entity_poly.pdbx_seq_one_letter_code
_entity_poly.pdbx_strand_id
1 'polypeptide(L)'
;MSDNIQPFTPGGAPVARAAVEQLKAYSAPLEGRRQMLRLDFNENTIGPSPLVAQALRNFSTEEIAVYPEYDGLRDALLQNLVETGCRPGLKPDQVGLFNGVDAAIHAVFQAYGDAGETLLTTAPTFGYYSPCAGMQGMTIEAIPYQGETFNFPLAAIQEALAARAPRLLLICNPNNPTGTRLPADQVIALAASAPGTLVVVDELYEAFTGDSVLPSADFTATPNLLVFRSLAKTAGLAGLRIGFAIGHADVVDRVSRVTGPYDVNSVAVAAAFAALADQSYVDAYVAEVLRARDWTLQALRDAGVKHHCDGGNYLLIWPQRPVDAVDAALREAGILVRSMAGKPLIDGCFRVSIGTTSQMQRFMETFLPLER
;
A
#
# COMPACT_ATOMS: atom_id res chain seq x y z
N MET A 1 -2.76 37.35 17.83
CA MET A 1 -2.65 37.07 19.28
C MET A 1 -1.65 35.95 19.40
N SER A 2 -0.50 36.19 20.00
CA SER A 2 0.56 35.19 20.14
C SER A 2 0.13 34.16 21.17
N ASP A 3 -0.29 32.98 20.72
CA ASP A 3 -0.53 31.85 21.60
C ASP A 3 0.76 31.56 22.37
N ASN A 4 0.68 31.68 23.69
CA ASN A 4 1.79 31.54 24.61
C ASN A 4 2.07 30.04 24.79
N ILE A 5 2.62 29.42 23.74
CA ILE A 5 3.01 28.01 23.77
C ILE A 5 4.17 27.91 24.77
N GLN A 6 3.93 27.24 25.90
CA GLN A 6 4.98 26.89 26.86
C GLN A 6 6.09 26.16 26.09
N PRO A 7 7.33 26.70 26.03
CA PRO A 7 8.39 26.14 25.19
C PRO A 7 8.91 24.79 25.70
N PHE A 8 8.46 24.36 26.87
CA PHE A 8 8.89 23.14 27.53
C PHE A 8 7.69 22.29 27.99
N THR A 9 7.87 20.98 27.97
CA THR A 9 6.97 20.00 28.59
C THR A 9 6.99 20.15 30.13
N PRO A 10 6.05 19.55 30.87
CA PRO A 10 6.11 19.54 32.33
C PRO A 10 7.42 18.98 32.93
N GLY A 11 8.15 18.16 32.16
CA GLY A 11 9.46 17.63 32.52
C GLY A 11 10.66 18.49 32.09
N GLY A 12 10.43 19.67 31.51
CA GLY A 12 11.50 20.60 31.09
C GLY A 12 12.13 20.33 29.71
N ALA A 13 11.62 19.36 28.94
CA ALA A 13 12.10 19.11 27.57
C ALA A 13 11.46 20.07 26.55
N PRO A 14 12.11 20.43 25.43
CA PRO A 14 11.49 21.26 24.39
C PRO A 14 10.21 20.62 23.83
N VAL A 15 9.17 21.42 23.60
CA VAL A 15 7.96 20.96 22.91
C VAL A 15 8.19 20.81 21.40
N ALA A 16 7.62 19.78 20.79
CA ALA A 16 7.60 19.63 19.34
C ALA A 16 6.55 20.56 18.71
N ARG A 17 6.44 20.55 17.37
CA ARG A 17 5.33 21.23 16.66
C ARG A 17 3.99 20.72 17.19
N ALA A 18 3.00 21.59 17.35
CA ALA A 18 1.67 21.23 17.85
C ALA A 18 1.01 20.07 17.06
N ALA A 19 1.22 20.05 15.74
CA ALA A 19 0.77 18.96 14.88
C ALA A 19 1.34 17.60 15.29
N VAL A 20 2.60 17.55 15.74
CA VAL A 20 3.28 16.32 16.18
C VAL A 20 2.84 15.90 17.58
N GLU A 21 2.67 16.85 18.51
CA GLU A 21 2.20 16.58 19.87
C GLU A 21 0.81 15.92 19.91
N GLN A 22 -0.02 16.18 18.91
CA GLN A 22 -1.37 15.62 18.80
C GLN A 22 -1.40 14.26 18.10
N LEU A 23 -0.30 13.81 17.50
CA LEU A 23 -0.26 12.54 16.77
C LEU A 23 -0.22 11.35 17.72
N LYS A 24 -0.98 10.33 17.35
CA LYS A 24 -0.76 8.97 17.85
C LYS A 24 0.12 8.25 16.85
N ALA A 25 1.23 7.69 17.33
CA ALA A 25 2.13 6.91 16.48
C ALA A 25 1.35 5.75 15.83
N TYR A 26 1.59 5.54 14.53
CA TYR A 26 1.07 4.37 13.85
C TYR A 26 1.72 3.12 14.45
N SER A 27 0.93 2.26 15.07
CA SER A 27 1.41 1.03 15.71
C SER A 27 1.01 -0.19 14.87
N ALA A 28 2.03 -0.94 14.44
CA ALA A 28 1.85 -2.27 13.86
C ALA A 28 2.46 -3.30 14.83
N PRO A 29 1.80 -4.44 15.08
CA PRO A 29 2.39 -5.50 15.89
C PRO A 29 3.49 -6.19 15.07
N LEU A 30 4.76 -5.88 15.30
CA LEU A 30 5.87 -6.39 14.47
C LEU A 30 6.56 -7.64 15.05
N GLU A 31 6.54 -7.80 16.37
CA GLU A 31 7.31 -8.82 17.07
C GLU A 31 6.56 -10.15 17.25
N GLY A 32 7.31 -11.24 17.42
CA GLY A 32 6.73 -12.58 17.67
C GLY A 32 6.03 -13.22 16.48
N ARG A 33 6.17 -12.63 15.27
CA ARG A 33 5.55 -13.14 14.03
C ARG A 33 6.38 -14.20 13.33
N ARG A 34 7.69 -14.25 13.62
CA ARG A 34 8.61 -15.22 13.01
C ARG A 34 8.17 -16.62 13.41
N GLN A 35 8.14 -17.57 12.47
CA GLN A 35 7.66 -18.97 12.61
C GLN A 35 6.14 -19.18 12.57
N MET A 36 5.33 -18.11 12.54
CA MET A 36 3.88 -18.23 12.36
C MET A 36 3.49 -18.16 10.87
N LEU A 37 2.30 -18.66 10.56
CA LEU A 37 1.66 -18.40 9.26
C LEU A 37 1.14 -16.96 9.25
N ARG A 38 1.86 -16.07 8.55
CA ARG A 38 1.60 -14.63 8.50
C ARG A 38 0.54 -14.30 7.44
N LEU A 39 -0.73 -14.20 7.84
CA LEU A 39 -1.84 -13.76 6.99
C LEU A 39 -2.39 -12.39 7.43
N ASP A 40 -1.54 -11.56 8.05
CA ASP A 40 -1.93 -10.32 8.70
C ASP A 40 -1.51 -9.06 7.92
N PHE A 41 -0.38 -9.05 7.18
CA PHE A 41 0.17 -7.84 6.54
C PHE A 41 0.18 -7.83 5.00
N ASN A 42 -0.51 -8.77 4.37
CA ASN A 42 -0.59 -8.95 2.92
C ASN A 42 0.79 -9.22 2.29
N GLU A 43 1.69 -9.82 3.04
CA GLU A 43 3.04 -10.16 2.57
C GLU A 43 3.00 -11.30 1.55
N ASN A 44 4.01 -11.37 0.69
CA ASN A 44 4.28 -12.62 -0.04
C ASN A 44 4.61 -13.73 0.98
N THR A 45 3.97 -14.89 0.87
CA THR A 45 4.07 -15.96 1.86
C THR A 45 5.09 -17.05 1.51
N ILE A 46 5.74 -16.99 0.34
CA ILE A 46 6.74 -17.98 -0.12
C ILE A 46 8.14 -17.36 -0.30
N GLY A 47 8.23 -16.04 -0.32
CA GLY A 47 9.49 -15.30 -0.50
C GLY A 47 9.79 -14.94 -1.96
N PRO A 48 10.92 -14.25 -2.20
CA PRO A 48 11.28 -13.76 -3.51
C PRO A 48 11.83 -14.87 -4.42
N SER A 49 12.03 -14.52 -5.70
CA SER A 49 12.65 -15.41 -6.69
C SER A 49 14.00 -15.98 -6.20
N PRO A 50 14.36 -17.23 -6.57
CA PRO A 50 15.71 -17.76 -6.38
C PRO A 50 16.82 -16.87 -6.94
N LEU A 51 16.56 -16.09 -7.99
CA LEU A 51 17.51 -15.12 -8.55
C LEU A 51 17.79 -13.98 -7.57
N VAL A 52 16.79 -13.53 -6.81
CA VAL A 52 16.99 -12.58 -5.71
C VAL A 52 17.86 -13.22 -4.62
N ALA A 53 17.55 -14.45 -4.21
CA ALA A 53 18.35 -15.14 -3.21
C ALA A 53 19.81 -15.38 -3.67
N GLN A 54 20.05 -15.53 -4.97
CA GLN A 54 21.39 -15.61 -5.54
C GLN A 54 22.08 -14.24 -5.52
N ALA A 55 21.41 -13.17 -5.96
CA ALA A 55 21.95 -11.81 -5.91
C ALA A 55 22.36 -11.43 -4.48
N LEU A 56 21.51 -11.72 -3.50
CA LEU A 56 21.80 -11.47 -2.07
C LEU A 56 22.97 -12.30 -1.53
N ARG A 57 23.17 -13.54 -2.01
CA ARG A 57 24.32 -14.38 -1.61
C ARG A 57 25.64 -13.91 -2.24
N ASN A 58 25.56 -13.30 -3.41
CA ASN A 58 26.71 -12.76 -4.12
C ASN A 58 27.07 -11.33 -3.70
N PHE A 59 26.22 -10.67 -2.91
CA PHE A 59 26.41 -9.31 -2.45
C PHE A 59 27.66 -9.22 -1.56
N SER A 60 28.68 -8.50 -2.04
CA SER A 60 30.02 -8.50 -1.47
C SER A 60 30.18 -7.53 -0.29
N THR A 61 31.22 -7.72 0.52
CA THR A 61 31.57 -6.78 1.59
C THR A 61 31.99 -5.41 1.06
N GLU A 62 32.48 -5.35 -0.18
CA GLU A 62 32.84 -4.10 -0.84
C GLU A 62 31.60 -3.29 -1.20
N GLU A 63 30.57 -3.94 -1.77
CA GLU A 63 29.27 -3.31 -2.05
C GLU A 63 28.54 -2.86 -0.77
N ILE A 64 28.75 -3.55 0.36
CA ILE A 64 28.25 -3.12 1.68
C ILE A 64 28.98 -1.85 2.18
N ALA A 65 30.27 -1.70 1.86
CA ALA A 65 31.11 -0.62 2.38
C ALA A 65 30.92 0.72 1.66
N VAL A 66 30.22 0.75 0.53
CA VAL A 66 30.00 1.94 -0.30
C VAL A 66 28.54 2.40 -0.26
N TYR A 67 28.32 3.67 -0.63
CA TYR A 67 26.96 4.18 -0.79
C TYR A 67 26.23 3.46 -1.94
N PRO A 68 24.89 3.39 -1.89
CA PRO A 68 24.11 2.76 -2.96
C PRO A 68 24.32 3.42 -4.32
N GLU A 69 24.46 2.59 -5.35
CA GLU A 69 24.42 2.99 -6.75
C GLU A 69 23.06 2.61 -7.34
N TYR A 70 22.37 3.56 -7.99
CA TYR A 70 21.00 3.37 -8.51
C TYR A 70 20.93 3.28 -10.04
N ASP A 71 22.06 3.47 -10.71
CA ASP A 71 22.12 3.56 -12.17
C ASP A 71 21.55 2.30 -12.82
N GLY A 72 20.71 2.49 -13.84
CA GLY A 72 20.01 1.41 -14.54
C GLY A 72 18.76 0.86 -13.85
N LEU A 73 18.52 1.12 -12.56
CA LEU A 73 17.34 0.54 -11.88
C LEU A 73 16.03 1.09 -12.43
N ARG A 74 16.01 2.38 -12.78
CA ARG A 74 14.86 3.02 -13.44
C ARG A 74 14.60 2.39 -14.80
N ASP A 75 15.65 2.18 -15.59
CA ASP A 75 15.54 1.55 -16.92
C ASP A 75 15.03 0.11 -16.80
N ALA A 76 15.52 -0.66 -15.82
CA ALA A 76 15.04 -2.01 -15.55
C ALA A 76 13.55 -2.04 -15.16
N LEU A 77 13.09 -1.09 -14.34
CA LEU A 77 11.67 -0.96 -14.03
C LEU A 77 10.85 -0.62 -15.27
N LEU A 78 11.29 0.34 -16.08
CA LEU A 78 10.59 0.75 -17.29
C LEU A 78 10.48 -0.40 -18.30
N GLN A 79 11.56 -1.16 -18.48
CA GLN A 79 11.57 -2.36 -19.32
C GLN A 79 10.54 -3.39 -18.82
N ASN A 80 10.56 -3.68 -17.52
CA ASN A 80 9.60 -4.59 -16.90
C ASN A 80 8.13 -4.11 -17.07
N LEU A 81 7.87 -2.80 -16.92
CA LEU A 81 6.54 -2.23 -17.13
C LEU A 81 6.07 -2.43 -18.58
N VAL A 82 6.95 -2.23 -19.57
CA VAL A 82 6.61 -2.48 -20.99
C VAL A 82 6.32 -3.96 -21.23
N GLU A 83 7.15 -4.86 -20.69
CA GLU A 83 6.96 -6.32 -20.81
C GLU A 83 5.65 -6.80 -20.17
N THR A 84 5.18 -6.11 -19.11
CA THR A 84 3.95 -6.42 -18.39
C THR A 84 2.72 -5.66 -18.92
N GLY A 85 2.83 -5.00 -20.07
CA GLY A 85 1.70 -4.43 -20.79
C GLY A 85 1.49 -2.92 -20.63
N CYS A 86 2.41 -2.20 -19.99
CA CYS A 86 2.43 -0.74 -20.03
C CYS A 86 2.83 -0.25 -21.43
N ARG A 87 2.30 0.91 -21.83
CA ARG A 87 2.70 1.54 -23.10
C ARG A 87 4.17 1.97 -23.04
N PRO A 88 4.93 1.82 -24.14
CA PRO A 88 6.27 2.38 -24.23
C PRO A 88 6.23 3.91 -24.20
N GLY A 89 7.32 4.53 -23.75
CA GLY A 89 7.50 5.99 -23.81
C GLY A 89 7.69 6.69 -22.47
N LEU A 90 7.46 6.00 -21.35
CA LEU A 90 7.88 6.47 -20.03
C LEU A 90 9.40 6.60 -19.98
N LYS A 91 9.86 7.68 -19.35
CA LYS A 91 11.29 8.02 -19.24
C LYS A 91 11.81 7.83 -17.82
N PRO A 92 13.13 7.65 -17.62
CA PRO A 92 13.68 7.49 -16.28
C PRO A 92 13.36 8.63 -15.30
N ASP A 93 13.32 9.89 -15.76
CA ASP A 93 12.95 11.05 -14.94
C ASP A 93 11.49 11.05 -14.46
N GLN A 94 10.65 10.16 -15.01
CA GLN A 94 9.28 9.90 -14.56
C GLN A 94 9.20 8.84 -13.47
N VAL A 95 10.33 8.34 -12.96
CA VAL A 95 10.40 7.30 -11.93
C VAL A 95 11.22 7.76 -10.73
N GLY A 96 10.56 7.92 -9.59
CA GLY A 96 11.19 8.11 -8.28
C GLY A 96 11.43 6.76 -7.58
N LEU A 97 12.57 6.65 -6.89
CA LEU A 97 12.96 5.47 -6.11
C LEU A 97 12.84 5.78 -4.62
N PHE A 98 12.18 4.91 -3.85
CA PHE A 98 11.88 5.15 -2.44
C PHE A 98 12.14 3.91 -1.58
N ASN A 99 12.46 4.13 -0.30
CA ASN A 99 12.64 3.10 0.73
C ASN A 99 11.29 2.46 1.14
N GLY A 100 10.62 1.88 0.16
CA GLY A 100 9.23 1.46 0.21
C GLY A 100 8.27 2.60 -0.11
N VAL A 101 7.04 2.24 -0.46
CA VAL A 101 5.99 3.23 -0.78
C VAL A 101 5.58 4.07 0.43
N ASP A 102 5.82 3.61 1.66
CA ASP A 102 5.63 4.46 2.84
C ASP A 102 6.51 5.73 2.78
N ALA A 103 7.77 5.61 2.32
CA ALA A 103 8.64 6.78 2.12
C ALA A 103 8.13 7.68 0.98
N ALA A 104 7.57 7.10 -0.08
CA ALA A 104 6.95 7.86 -1.17
C ALA A 104 5.70 8.61 -0.72
N ILE A 105 4.83 7.96 0.06
CA ILE A 105 3.66 8.58 0.70
C ILE A 105 4.11 9.75 1.56
N HIS A 106 5.07 9.52 2.45
CA HIS A 106 5.59 10.56 3.33
C HIS A 106 6.17 11.74 2.55
N ALA A 107 6.94 11.48 1.49
CA ALA A 107 7.50 12.49 0.62
C ALA A 107 6.43 13.29 -0.14
N VAL A 108 5.35 12.65 -0.60
CA VAL A 108 4.21 13.37 -1.19
C VAL A 108 3.63 14.37 -0.20
N PHE A 109 3.37 13.95 1.04
CA PHE A 109 2.84 14.85 2.06
C PHE A 109 3.83 15.98 2.38
N GLN A 110 5.13 15.70 2.49
CA GLN A 110 6.13 16.75 2.73
C GLN A 110 6.28 17.74 1.56
N ALA A 111 6.18 17.28 0.31
CA ALA A 111 6.37 18.12 -0.86
C ALA A 111 5.12 18.96 -1.20
N TYR A 112 3.93 18.45 -0.86
CA TYR A 112 2.67 19.05 -1.32
C TYR A 112 1.70 19.46 -0.23
N GLY A 113 1.81 18.93 0.99
CA GLY A 113 0.87 19.19 2.07
C GLY A 113 1.36 20.26 3.04
N ASP A 114 0.48 21.18 3.37
CA ASP A 114 0.70 22.23 4.36
C ASP A 114 -0.52 22.41 5.30
N ALA A 115 -0.32 23.16 6.38
CA ALA A 115 -1.36 23.46 7.35
C ALA A 115 -2.51 24.24 6.70
N GLY A 116 -3.74 23.77 6.93
CA GLY A 116 -4.95 24.36 6.35
C GLY A 116 -5.31 23.85 4.95
N GLU A 117 -4.43 23.07 4.31
CA GLU A 117 -4.77 22.34 3.09
C GLU A 117 -5.50 21.03 3.42
N THR A 118 -6.15 20.44 2.41
CA THR A 118 -7.01 19.25 2.57
C THR A 118 -6.44 18.04 1.84
N LEU A 119 -6.35 16.92 2.56
CA LEU A 119 -6.25 15.57 2.01
C LEU A 119 -7.67 15.04 1.80
N LEU A 120 -8.03 14.76 0.55
CA LEU A 120 -9.21 13.99 0.19
C LEU A 120 -8.84 12.51 0.02
N THR A 121 -9.61 11.61 0.61
CA THR A 121 -9.43 10.15 0.45
C THR A 121 -10.74 9.40 0.76
N THR A 122 -10.67 8.06 0.86
CA THR A 122 -11.81 7.21 1.21
C THR A 122 -11.69 6.60 2.60
N ALA A 123 -12.81 6.14 3.17
CA ALA A 123 -12.84 5.42 4.46
C ALA A 123 -13.66 4.12 4.38
N PRO A 124 -13.14 2.97 4.87
CA PRO A 124 -11.77 2.75 5.33
C PRO A 124 -10.77 2.64 4.18
N THR A 125 -9.52 3.06 4.40
CA THR A 125 -8.41 2.88 3.45
C THR A 125 -7.10 2.60 4.19
N PHE A 126 -5.96 2.65 3.49
CA PHE A 126 -4.65 2.46 4.09
C PHE A 126 -4.36 3.51 5.17
N GLY A 127 -4.22 3.05 6.41
CA GLY A 127 -4.17 3.93 7.57
C GLY A 127 -2.92 4.80 7.71
N TYR A 128 -1.91 4.65 6.84
CA TYR A 128 -0.69 5.47 6.91
C TYR A 128 -0.86 6.87 6.29
N TYR A 129 -1.91 7.09 5.49
CA TYR A 129 -2.19 8.42 4.93
C TYR A 129 -2.51 9.44 6.05
N SER A 130 -3.32 9.04 7.03
CA SER A 130 -3.74 9.93 8.13
C SER A 130 -2.60 10.48 8.98
N PRO A 131 -1.65 9.67 9.50
CA PRO A 131 -0.51 10.22 10.24
C PRO A 131 0.39 11.10 9.35
N CYS A 132 0.57 10.80 8.06
CA CYS A 132 1.35 11.66 7.17
C CYS A 132 0.69 13.02 6.95
N ALA A 133 -0.62 13.06 6.72
CA ALA A 133 -1.39 14.30 6.63
C ALA A 133 -1.34 15.09 7.96
N GLY A 134 -1.50 14.40 9.08
CA GLY A 134 -1.44 14.99 10.42
C GLY A 134 -0.07 15.60 10.74
N MET A 135 1.03 14.99 10.30
CA MET A 135 2.38 15.56 10.44
C MET A 135 2.55 16.91 9.72
N GLN A 136 1.75 17.18 8.68
CA GLN A 136 1.74 18.44 7.95
C GLN A 136 0.64 19.41 8.41
N GLY A 137 -0.20 19.01 9.39
CA GLY A 137 -1.30 19.83 9.87
C GLY A 137 -2.45 19.96 8.86
N MET A 138 -2.58 19.03 7.93
CA MET A 138 -3.66 19.02 6.94
C MET A 138 -4.99 18.63 7.56
N THR A 139 -6.08 19.14 6.98
CA THR A 139 -7.43 18.60 7.22
C THR A 139 -7.61 17.32 6.42
N ILE A 140 -8.21 16.29 7.02
CA ILE A 140 -8.52 15.03 6.34
C ILE A 140 -10.01 14.98 6.05
N GLU A 141 -10.36 14.94 4.78
CA GLU A 141 -11.71 14.64 4.29
C GLU A 141 -11.72 13.20 3.77
N ALA A 142 -12.35 12.29 4.52
CA ALA A 142 -12.41 10.88 4.18
C ALA A 142 -13.85 10.48 3.86
N ILE A 143 -14.14 10.24 2.59
CA ILE A 143 -15.49 9.89 2.12
C ILE A 143 -15.72 8.38 2.30
N PRO A 144 -16.78 7.95 2.99
CA PRO A 144 -17.03 6.52 3.21
C PRO A 144 -17.36 5.79 1.91
N TYR A 145 -16.89 4.54 1.78
CA TYR A 145 -17.38 3.63 0.75
C TYR A 145 -18.89 3.38 0.89
N GLN A 146 -19.56 3.05 -0.22
CA GLN A 146 -21.02 2.96 -0.28
C GLN A 146 -21.52 1.52 -0.17
N GLY A 147 -22.52 1.31 0.69
CA GLY A 147 -23.23 0.04 0.84
C GLY A 147 -22.37 -1.07 1.47
N GLU A 148 -22.95 -2.27 1.54
CA GLU A 148 -22.30 -3.44 2.13
C GLU A 148 -21.21 -4.05 1.25
N THR A 149 -21.18 -3.69 -0.04
CA THR A 149 -20.18 -4.13 -1.02
C THR A 149 -19.02 -3.14 -1.15
N PHE A 150 -18.97 -2.09 -0.34
CA PHE A 150 -17.92 -1.08 -0.34
C PHE A 150 -17.68 -0.46 -1.73
N ASN A 151 -18.74 -0.04 -2.43
CA ASN A 151 -18.60 0.58 -3.75
C ASN A 151 -17.87 1.93 -3.64
N PHE A 152 -16.98 2.23 -4.59
CA PHE A 152 -16.23 3.49 -4.60
C PHE A 152 -17.18 4.70 -4.71
N PRO A 153 -17.08 5.71 -3.82
CA PRO A 153 -18.02 6.82 -3.77
C PRO A 153 -17.71 7.91 -4.83
N LEU A 154 -17.71 7.54 -6.12
CA LEU A 154 -17.23 8.39 -7.22
C LEU A 154 -17.89 9.78 -7.25
N ALA A 155 -19.22 9.83 -7.19
CA ALA A 155 -19.96 11.09 -7.26
C ALA A 155 -19.62 12.04 -6.10
N ALA A 156 -19.47 11.50 -4.89
CA ALA A 156 -19.12 12.30 -3.72
C ALA A 156 -17.66 12.80 -3.78
N ILE A 157 -16.73 12.00 -4.33
CA ILE A 157 -15.36 12.44 -4.60
C ILE A 157 -15.35 13.56 -5.63
N GLN A 158 -16.11 13.45 -6.72
CA GLN A 158 -16.23 14.50 -7.74
C GLN A 158 -16.81 15.79 -7.15
N GLU A 159 -17.83 15.69 -6.30
CA GLU A 159 -18.41 16.83 -5.59
C GLU A 159 -17.39 17.53 -4.68
N ALA A 160 -16.64 16.76 -3.89
CA ALA A 160 -15.59 17.29 -3.01
C ALA A 160 -14.46 17.99 -3.79
N LEU A 161 -14.04 17.40 -4.92
CA LEU A 161 -13.06 18.01 -5.83
C LEU A 161 -13.57 19.36 -6.37
N ALA A 162 -14.84 19.42 -6.78
CA ALA A 162 -15.46 20.64 -7.32
C ALA A 162 -15.68 21.73 -6.26
N ALA A 163 -15.96 21.35 -5.00
CA ALA A 163 -16.33 22.29 -3.95
C ALA A 163 -15.14 23.07 -3.35
N ARG A 164 -14.01 22.39 -3.09
CA ARG A 164 -12.88 23.00 -2.36
C ARG A 164 -11.49 22.73 -2.95
N ALA A 165 -11.40 22.05 -4.09
CA ALA A 165 -10.13 21.71 -4.76
C ALA A 165 -9.04 21.26 -3.75
N PRO A 166 -9.18 20.07 -3.13
CA PRO A 166 -8.24 19.59 -2.12
C PRO A 166 -6.82 19.56 -2.69
N ARG A 167 -5.83 19.68 -1.82
CA ARG A 167 -4.44 19.69 -2.27
C ARG A 167 -3.99 18.32 -2.76
N LEU A 168 -4.43 17.28 -2.06
CA LEU A 168 -4.12 15.89 -2.34
C LEU A 168 -5.40 15.09 -2.45
N LEU A 169 -5.46 14.19 -3.44
CA LEU A 169 -6.41 13.08 -3.48
C LEU A 169 -5.63 11.77 -3.46
N LEU A 170 -5.75 10.97 -2.41
CA LEU A 170 -5.11 9.64 -2.33
C LEU A 170 -6.16 8.54 -2.49
N ILE A 171 -5.94 7.66 -3.47
CA ILE A 171 -6.80 6.51 -3.77
C ILE A 171 -5.94 5.24 -3.63
N CYS A 172 -6.31 4.34 -2.72
CA CYS A 172 -5.74 2.98 -2.68
C CYS A 172 -6.54 2.10 -3.66
N ASN A 173 -5.87 1.51 -4.65
CA ASN A 173 -6.54 0.80 -5.74
C ASN A 173 -5.74 -0.44 -6.20
N PRO A 174 -6.19 -1.68 -5.93
CA PRO A 174 -7.32 -2.07 -5.08
C PRO A 174 -7.20 -1.56 -3.63
N ASN A 175 -8.31 -1.13 -3.05
CA ASN A 175 -8.33 -0.53 -1.72
C ASN A 175 -7.99 -1.52 -0.62
N ASN A 176 -7.02 -1.19 0.23
CA ASN A 176 -6.81 -1.90 1.48
C ASN A 176 -7.67 -1.26 2.59
N PRO A 177 -8.65 -1.96 3.21
CA PRO A 177 -8.75 -3.42 3.29
C PRO A 177 -9.94 -4.05 2.51
N THR A 178 -10.75 -3.28 1.80
CA THR A 178 -11.99 -3.79 1.18
C THR A 178 -11.72 -4.60 -0.10
N GLY A 179 -10.63 -4.31 -0.80
CA GLY A 179 -10.32 -4.82 -2.12
C GLY A 179 -11.01 -4.05 -3.25
N THR A 180 -11.85 -3.06 -2.92
CA THR A 180 -12.61 -2.26 -3.89
C THR A 180 -11.70 -1.68 -4.96
N ARG A 181 -12.14 -1.76 -6.22
CA ARG A 181 -11.45 -1.14 -7.35
C ARG A 181 -12.15 0.09 -7.91
N LEU A 182 -11.35 1.02 -8.40
CA LEU A 182 -11.75 2.09 -9.29
C LEU A 182 -11.08 1.88 -10.65
N PRO A 183 -11.83 1.78 -11.76
CA PRO A 183 -11.25 1.61 -13.08
C PRO A 183 -10.27 2.73 -13.46
N ALA A 184 -9.24 2.38 -14.23
CA ALA A 184 -8.17 3.29 -14.64
C ALA A 184 -8.68 4.57 -15.34
N ASP A 185 -9.69 4.45 -16.21
CA ASP A 185 -10.29 5.58 -16.92
C ASP A 185 -10.96 6.57 -15.98
N GLN A 186 -11.60 6.09 -14.90
CA GLN A 186 -12.20 6.94 -13.87
C GLN A 186 -11.15 7.66 -13.03
N VAL A 187 -10.06 6.99 -12.67
CA VAL A 187 -8.91 7.65 -12.02
C VAL A 187 -8.36 8.78 -12.88
N ILE A 188 -8.11 8.49 -14.17
CA ILE A 188 -7.57 9.47 -15.12
C ILE A 188 -8.54 10.63 -15.29
N ALA A 189 -9.85 10.36 -15.36
CA ALA A 189 -10.88 11.39 -15.42
C ALA A 189 -10.91 12.28 -14.16
N LEU A 190 -10.74 11.71 -12.96
CA LEU A 190 -10.61 12.48 -11.72
C LEU A 190 -9.40 13.42 -11.77
N ALA A 191 -8.23 12.90 -12.18
CA ALA A 191 -7.02 13.72 -12.34
C ALA A 191 -7.23 14.86 -13.35
N ALA A 192 -7.79 14.57 -14.51
CA ALA A 192 -8.09 15.56 -15.54
C ALA A 192 -9.10 16.63 -15.09
N SER A 193 -10.08 16.26 -14.26
CA SER A 193 -11.10 17.18 -13.74
C SER A 193 -10.59 18.12 -12.64
N ALA A 194 -9.46 17.80 -12.02
CA ALA A 194 -8.92 18.52 -10.87
C ALA A 194 -7.42 18.84 -11.03
N PRO A 195 -7.01 19.64 -12.03
CA PRO A 195 -5.59 19.89 -12.34
C PRO A 195 -4.81 20.58 -11.22
N GLY A 196 -5.49 21.22 -10.26
CA GLY A 196 -4.87 21.82 -9.07
C GLY A 196 -4.63 20.85 -7.90
N THR A 197 -5.18 19.64 -7.98
CA THR A 197 -5.08 18.58 -6.97
C THR A 197 -4.08 17.53 -7.45
N LEU A 198 -3.09 17.19 -6.63
CA LEU A 198 -2.25 16.03 -6.93
C LEU A 198 -3.04 14.76 -6.63
N VAL A 199 -3.36 13.99 -7.67
CA VAL A 199 -4.07 12.71 -7.57
C VAL A 199 -3.03 11.59 -7.51
N VAL A 200 -2.99 10.91 -6.38
CA VAL A 200 -2.06 9.81 -6.11
C VAL A 200 -2.84 8.52 -6.05
N VAL A 201 -2.45 7.55 -6.85
CA VAL A 201 -3.01 6.19 -6.83
C VAL A 201 -1.99 5.19 -6.30
N ASP A 202 -2.31 4.60 -5.16
CA ASP A 202 -1.54 3.51 -4.54
C ASP A 202 -1.97 2.17 -5.15
N GLU A 203 -1.16 1.65 -6.07
CA GLU A 203 -1.38 0.39 -6.80
C GLU A 203 -0.52 -0.77 -6.29
N LEU A 204 -0.33 -0.86 -4.96
CA LEU A 204 0.42 -1.96 -4.33
C LEU A 204 -0.16 -3.37 -4.59
N TYR A 205 -1.43 -3.47 -4.99
CA TYR A 205 -2.16 -4.72 -5.14
C TYR A 205 -2.72 -4.98 -6.54
N GLU A 206 -2.38 -4.12 -7.52
CA GLU A 206 -2.91 -4.14 -8.89
C GLU A 206 -2.78 -5.50 -9.59
N ALA A 207 -1.64 -6.18 -9.39
CA ALA A 207 -1.33 -7.44 -10.06
C ALA A 207 -2.31 -8.57 -9.70
N PHE A 208 -2.95 -8.51 -8.52
CA PHE A 208 -3.97 -9.48 -8.11
C PHE A 208 -5.34 -9.21 -8.74
N THR A 209 -5.45 -8.20 -9.59
CA THR A 209 -6.67 -7.81 -10.28
C THR A 209 -6.48 -7.59 -11.78
N GLY A 210 -5.23 -7.41 -12.23
CA GLY A 210 -4.89 -7.19 -13.63
C GLY A 210 -5.35 -5.83 -14.17
N ASP A 211 -5.62 -4.88 -13.28
CA ASP A 211 -6.08 -3.54 -13.63
C ASP A 211 -5.14 -2.50 -13.02
N SER A 212 -4.69 -1.57 -13.86
CA SER A 212 -3.76 -0.52 -13.49
C SER A 212 -3.98 0.72 -14.34
N VAL A 213 -3.69 1.88 -13.76
CA VAL A 213 -3.65 3.17 -14.42
C VAL A 213 -2.51 3.29 -15.42
N LEU A 214 -1.34 2.68 -15.18
CA LEU A 214 -0.12 2.89 -15.98
C LEU A 214 -0.27 2.58 -17.48
N PRO A 215 -0.92 1.48 -17.92
CA PRO A 215 -1.11 1.20 -19.35
C PRO A 215 -1.93 2.26 -20.10
N SER A 216 -2.67 3.11 -19.40
CA SER A 216 -3.54 4.14 -20.01
C SER A 216 -3.13 5.57 -19.63
N ALA A 217 -2.18 5.76 -18.72
CA ALA A 217 -1.76 7.07 -18.25
C ALA A 217 -0.99 7.84 -19.34
N ASP A 218 -1.38 9.09 -19.56
CA ASP A 218 -0.59 10.09 -20.27
C ASP A 218 -0.26 11.22 -19.30
N PHE A 219 0.93 11.18 -18.72
CA PHE A 219 1.38 12.18 -17.74
C PHE A 219 1.57 13.58 -18.34
N THR A 220 1.51 13.75 -19.67
CA THR A 220 1.45 15.08 -20.29
C THR A 220 0.04 15.66 -20.21
N ALA A 221 -0.98 14.82 -20.40
CA ALA A 221 -2.39 15.21 -20.31
C ALA A 221 -2.87 15.33 -18.86
N THR A 222 -2.36 14.49 -17.96
CA THR A 222 -2.65 14.51 -16.51
C THR A 222 -1.36 14.65 -15.70
N PRO A 223 -0.69 15.82 -15.73
CA PRO A 223 0.59 16.03 -15.04
C PRO A 223 0.47 15.97 -13.51
N ASN A 224 -0.75 16.03 -12.98
CA ASN A 224 -1.09 15.91 -11.57
C ASN A 224 -1.40 14.47 -11.13
N LEU A 225 -1.21 13.46 -12.00
CA LEU A 225 -1.36 12.05 -11.66
C LEU A 225 -0.01 11.45 -11.24
N LEU A 226 0.00 10.73 -10.12
CA LEU A 226 1.15 9.98 -9.60
C LEU A 226 0.71 8.58 -9.20
N VAL A 227 1.44 7.55 -9.62
CA VAL A 227 1.12 6.15 -9.34
C VAL A 227 2.21 5.53 -8.48
N PHE A 228 1.85 4.86 -7.39
CA PHE A 228 2.79 4.09 -6.60
C PHE A 228 2.84 2.62 -7.01
N ARG A 229 4.06 2.07 -7.01
CA ARG A 229 4.36 0.66 -7.26
C ARG A 229 5.30 0.12 -6.19
N SER A 230 5.22 -1.17 -5.89
CA SER A 230 6.12 -1.80 -4.92
C SER A 230 6.40 -3.26 -5.26
N LEU A 231 7.61 -3.71 -4.92
CA LEU A 231 8.02 -5.12 -4.97
C LEU A 231 7.72 -5.87 -3.66
N ALA A 232 7.07 -5.23 -2.70
CA ALA A 232 6.82 -5.80 -1.37
C ALA A 232 5.81 -6.96 -1.39
N LYS A 233 4.76 -6.85 -2.21
CA LYS A 233 3.58 -7.74 -2.16
C LYS A 233 3.69 -8.93 -3.12
N THR A 234 4.08 -8.66 -4.35
CA THR A 234 4.16 -9.64 -5.44
C THR A 234 5.53 -10.32 -5.46
N ALA A 235 6.61 -9.54 -5.56
CA ALA A 235 7.99 -10.04 -5.64
C ALA A 235 8.62 -10.47 -4.30
N GLY A 236 7.89 -10.37 -3.19
CA GLY A 236 8.35 -10.85 -1.89
C GLY A 236 9.48 -10.07 -1.24
N LEU A 237 9.66 -8.79 -1.59
CA LEU A 237 10.70 -7.91 -1.06
C LEU A 237 10.23 -7.01 0.08
N ALA A 238 9.18 -7.42 0.83
CA ALA A 238 8.60 -6.60 1.90
C ALA A 238 9.62 -6.16 2.95
N GLY A 239 10.62 -7.00 3.25
CA GLY A 239 11.69 -6.71 4.21
C GLY A 239 12.82 -5.82 3.68
N LEU A 240 12.94 -5.65 2.35
CA LEU A 240 14.00 -4.83 1.73
C LEU A 240 13.57 -3.39 1.43
N ARG A 241 12.26 -3.12 1.52
CA ARG A 241 11.70 -1.76 1.46
C ARG A 241 12.07 -1.05 0.16
N ILE A 242 11.59 -1.55 -0.98
CA ILE A 242 11.71 -0.84 -2.26
C ILE A 242 10.34 -0.52 -2.86
N GLY A 243 10.19 0.73 -3.29
CA GLY A 243 8.98 1.26 -3.90
C GLY A 243 9.30 2.35 -4.92
N PHE A 244 8.31 2.64 -5.74
CA PHE A 244 8.43 3.55 -6.87
C PHE A 244 7.26 4.53 -6.88
N ALA A 245 7.51 5.76 -7.31
CA ALA A 245 6.47 6.70 -7.71
C ALA A 245 6.66 7.06 -9.18
N ILE A 246 5.61 6.91 -9.98
CA ILE A 246 5.65 7.04 -11.43
C ILE A 246 4.68 8.14 -11.85
N GLY A 247 5.15 9.18 -12.54
CA GLY A 247 4.34 10.36 -12.83
C GLY A 247 4.98 11.33 -13.80
N HIS A 248 4.46 12.56 -13.87
CA HIS A 248 5.14 13.64 -14.58
C HIS A 248 6.50 13.95 -13.94
N ALA A 249 7.54 14.20 -14.75
CA ALA A 249 8.91 14.40 -14.28
C ALA A 249 9.01 15.49 -13.20
N ASP A 250 8.36 16.64 -13.39
CA ASP A 250 8.36 17.71 -12.38
C ASP A 250 7.69 17.32 -11.05
N VAL A 251 6.73 16.40 -11.05
CA VAL A 251 6.10 15.92 -9.80
C VAL A 251 7.07 14.98 -9.10
N VAL A 252 7.63 14.02 -9.84
CA VAL A 252 8.61 13.06 -9.34
C VAL A 252 9.83 13.77 -8.76
N ASP A 253 10.35 14.79 -9.44
CA ASP A 253 11.43 15.64 -8.94
C ASP A 253 11.07 16.32 -7.62
N ARG A 254 9.90 16.99 -7.53
CA ARG A 254 9.47 17.66 -6.29
C ARG A 254 9.30 16.71 -5.11
N VAL A 255 8.72 15.52 -5.33
CA VAL A 255 8.60 14.49 -4.30
C VAL A 255 9.98 13.96 -3.90
N SER A 256 10.93 13.85 -4.82
CA SER A 256 12.28 13.37 -4.52
C SER A 256 13.17 14.40 -3.81
N ARG A 257 12.85 15.71 -3.87
CA ARG A 257 13.62 16.77 -3.20
C ARG A 257 13.54 16.74 -1.68
N VAL A 258 12.51 16.09 -1.14
CA VAL A 258 12.26 16.01 0.32
C VAL A 258 12.72 14.67 0.92
N THR A 259 13.44 13.86 0.15
CA THR A 259 14.07 12.61 0.60
C THR A 259 15.59 12.77 0.72
N GLY A 260 16.23 11.86 1.46
CA GLY A 260 17.69 11.81 1.53
C GLY A 260 18.30 11.24 0.23
N PRO A 261 19.57 11.57 -0.07
CA PRO A 261 20.24 11.12 -1.29
C PRO A 261 20.51 9.60 -1.32
N TYR A 262 20.47 8.92 -0.16
CA TYR A 262 20.87 7.52 0.01
C TYR A 262 19.80 6.66 0.73
N ASP A 263 18.52 7.02 0.61
CA ASP A 263 17.44 6.41 1.40
C ASP A 263 17.16 4.94 1.04
N VAL A 264 17.46 4.53 -0.20
CA VAL A 264 17.29 3.14 -0.64
C VAL A 264 18.61 2.38 -0.47
N ASN A 265 18.61 1.33 0.35
CA ASN A 265 19.82 0.57 0.63
C ASN A 265 20.29 -0.26 -0.58
N SER A 266 21.62 -0.47 -0.72
CA SER A 266 22.24 -1.18 -1.86
C SER A 266 21.74 -2.62 -2.02
N VAL A 267 21.41 -3.28 -0.91
CA VAL A 267 20.88 -4.66 -0.90
C VAL A 267 19.49 -4.73 -1.56
N ALA A 268 18.65 -3.71 -1.31
CA ALA A 268 17.34 -3.59 -1.96
C ALA A 268 17.46 -3.32 -3.46
N VAL A 269 18.46 -2.53 -3.89
CA VAL A 269 18.75 -2.28 -5.31
C VAL A 269 19.12 -3.59 -6.02
N ALA A 270 20.08 -4.35 -5.47
CA ALA A 270 20.50 -5.63 -6.05
C ALA A 270 19.34 -6.64 -6.13
N ALA A 271 18.51 -6.72 -5.09
CA ALA A 271 17.32 -7.56 -5.09
C ALA A 271 16.27 -7.11 -6.10
N ALA A 272 16.10 -5.80 -6.30
CA ALA A 272 15.13 -5.26 -7.24
C ALA A 272 15.50 -5.58 -8.69
N PHE A 273 16.77 -5.45 -9.07
CA PHE A 273 17.23 -5.89 -10.39
C PHE A 273 16.91 -7.36 -10.65
N ALA A 274 17.24 -8.24 -9.69
CA ALA A 274 16.98 -9.67 -9.82
C ALA A 274 15.48 -10.00 -9.87
N ALA A 275 14.64 -9.27 -9.12
CA ALA A 275 13.20 -9.46 -9.13
C ALA A 275 12.55 -8.98 -10.43
N LEU A 276 12.95 -7.81 -10.94
CA LEU A 276 12.43 -7.24 -12.19
C LEU A 276 12.81 -8.09 -13.41
N ALA A 277 13.93 -8.81 -13.34
CA ALA A 277 14.36 -9.75 -14.37
C ALA A 277 13.62 -11.10 -14.36
N ASP A 278 12.80 -11.39 -13.34
CA ASP A 278 12.11 -12.67 -13.17
C ASP A 278 10.59 -12.50 -13.01
N GLN A 279 9.99 -11.82 -14.01
CA GLN A 279 8.55 -11.61 -14.03
C GLN A 279 7.77 -12.93 -13.97
N SER A 280 8.30 -14.00 -14.58
CA SER A 280 7.65 -15.31 -14.58
C SER A 280 7.43 -15.90 -13.18
N TYR A 281 8.36 -15.69 -12.25
CA TYR A 281 8.21 -16.12 -10.86
C TYR A 281 7.15 -15.30 -10.13
N VAL A 282 7.10 -13.98 -10.40
CA VAL A 282 6.07 -13.09 -9.85
C VAL A 282 4.68 -13.50 -10.33
N ASP A 283 4.52 -13.74 -11.63
CA ASP A 283 3.26 -14.15 -12.25
C ASP A 283 2.78 -15.50 -11.71
N ALA A 284 3.69 -16.46 -11.51
CA ALA A 284 3.38 -17.75 -10.92
C ALA A 284 2.86 -17.61 -9.47
N TYR A 285 3.46 -16.73 -8.66
CA TYR A 285 2.98 -16.46 -7.31
C TYR A 285 1.59 -15.79 -7.32
N VAL A 286 1.38 -14.81 -8.20
CA VAL A 286 0.08 -14.15 -8.35
C VAL A 286 -0.99 -15.18 -8.73
N ALA A 287 -0.72 -16.03 -9.73
CA ALA A 287 -1.64 -17.09 -10.13
C ALA A 287 -1.97 -18.07 -8.99
N GLU A 288 -0.98 -18.43 -8.17
CA GLU A 288 -1.18 -19.28 -7.00
C GLU A 288 -2.09 -18.62 -5.94
N VAL A 289 -1.89 -17.33 -5.68
CA VAL A 289 -2.73 -16.55 -4.75
C VAL A 289 -4.16 -16.41 -5.26
N LEU A 290 -4.36 -16.18 -6.56
CA LEU A 290 -5.70 -16.09 -7.16
C LEU A 290 -6.44 -17.43 -7.07
N ARG A 291 -5.75 -18.54 -7.33
CA ARG A 291 -6.29 -19.89 -7.15
C ARG A 291 -6.67 -20.16 -5.69
N ALA A 292 -5.82 -19.75 -4.75
CA ALA A 292 -6.09 -19.88 -3.33
C ALA A 292 -7.29 -19.03 -2.90
N ARG A 293 -7.40 -17.80 -3.40
CA ARG A 293 -8.55 -16.91 -3.18
C ARG A 293 -9.85 -17.59 -3.61
N ASP A 294 -9.90 -18.07 -4.85
CA ASP A 294 -11.13 -18.64 -5.41
C ASP A 294 -11.55 -19.90 -4.62
N TRP A 295 -10.59 -20.72 -4.19
CA TRP A 295 -10.82 -21.86 -3.30
C TRP A 295 -11.34 -21.42 -1.91
N THR A 296 -10.70 -20.44 -1.27
CA THR A 296 -11.10 -19.93 0.05
C THR A 296 -12.50 -19.33 0.02
N LEU A 297 -12.82 -18.55 -1.01
CA LEU A 297 -14.15 -17.97 -1.17
C LEU A 297 -15.22 -19.04 -1.34
N GLN A 298 -14.93 -20.14 -2.06
CA GLN A 298 -15.85 -21.26 -2.14
C GLN A 298 -16.07 -21.91 -0.77
N ALA A 299 -14.99 -22.19 -0.03
CA ALA A 299 -15.09 -22.78 1.30
C ALA A 299 -15.87 -21.89 2.30
N LEU A 300 -15.71 -20.57 2.23
CA LEU A 300 -16.47 -19.62 3.07
C LEU A 300 -17.95 -19.57 2.69
N ARG A 301 -18.28 -19.61 1.39
CA ARG A 301 -19.68 -19.70 0.91
C ARG A 301 -20.35 -20.99 1.38
N ASP A 302 -19.68 -22.12 1.23
CA ASP A 302 -20.20 -23.43 1.63
C ASP A 302 -20.46 -23.51 3.15
N ALA A 303 -19.65 -22.79 3.93
CA ALA A 303 -19.81 -22.68 5.38
C ALA A 303 -20.78 -21.57 5.83
N GLY A 304 -21.31 -20.75 4.91
CA GLY A 304 -22.21 -19.65 5.25
C GLY A 304 -21.55 -18.51 6.04
N VAL A 305 -20.23 -18.39 5.99
CA VAL A 305 -19.48 -17.35 6.72
C VAL A 305 -19.58 -16.01 5.98
N LYS A 306 -19.92 -14.92 6.69
CA LYS A 306 -19.98 -13.58 6.11
C LYS A 306 -18.57 -13.11 5.74
N HIS A 307 -18.37 -12.72 4.48
CA HIS A 307 -17.07 -12.27 3.96
C HIS A 307 -17.23 -11.23 2.84
N HIS A 308 -16.15 -10.50 2.54
CA HIS A 308 -16.06 -9.59 1.41
C HIS A 308 -14.66 -9.69 0.75
N CYS A 309 -14.62 -9.77 -0.57
CA CYS A 309 -13.40 -9.82 -1.37
C CYS A 309 -13.70 -9.32 -2.79
N ASP A 310 -13.07 -8.22 -3.20
CA ASP A 310 -13.15 -7.70 -4.58
C ASP A 310 -11.78 -7.66 -5.29
N GLY A 311 -10.70 -7.48 -4.54
CA GLY A 311 -9.37 -7.34 -5.11
C GLY A 311 -8.23 -7.52 -4.11
N GLY A 312 -7.00 -7.46 -4.61
CA GLY A 312 -5.79 -7.68 -3.84
C GLY A 312 -5.56 -9.13 -3.41
N ASN A 313 -4.58 -9.34 -2.54
CA ASN A 313 -4.23 -10.63 -1.94
C ASN A 313 -4.78 -10.76 -0.52
N TYR A 314 -6.03 -10.36 -0.31
CA TYR A 314 -6.68 -10.39 1.00
C TYR A 314 -8.20 -10.41 0.88
N LEU A 315 -8.87 -10.72 1.98
CA LEU A 315 -10.32 -10.59 2.14
C LEU A 315 -10.68 -10.19 3.57
N LEU A 316 -11.91 -9.72 3.75
CA LEU A 316 -12.53 -9.48 5.05
C LEU A 316 -13.41 -10.66 5.44
N ILE A 317 -13.33 -11.10 6.69
CA ILE A 317 -14.16 -12.17 7.25
C ILE A 317 -14.78 -11.69 8.56
N TRP A 318 -16.12 -11.76 8.65
CA TRP A 318 -16.88 -11.51 9.87
C TRP A 318 -17.20 -12.87 10.51
N PRO A 319 -16.46 -13.29 11.55
CA PRO A 319 -16.76 -14.53 12.26
C PRO A 319 -18.11 -14.46 12.98
N GLN A 320 -18.72 -15.61 13.23
CA GLN A 320 -19.96 -15.71 14.01
C GLN A 320 -19.74 -15.43 15.52
N ARG A 321 -18.51 -15.68 16.00
CA ARG A 321 -18.10 -15.42 17.38
C ARG A 321 -17.40 -14.06 17.51
N PRO A 322 -17.25 -13.52 18.73
CA PRO A 322 -16.50 -12.28 18.95
C PRO A 322 -15.12 -12.33 18.27
N VAL A 323 -14.85 -11.34 17.41
CA VAL A 323 -13.67 -11.32 16.52
C VAL A 323 -12.36 -11.48 17.30
N ASP A 324 -12.24 -10.87 18.47
CA ASP A 324 -11.05 -10.95 19.31
C ASP A 324 -10.80 -12.36 19.85
N ALA A 325 -11.87 -13.13 20.13
CA ALA A 325 -11.73 -14.51 20.59
C ALA A 325 -11.29 -15.44 19.45
N VAL A 326 -11.77 -15.19 18.23
CA VAL A 326 -11.35 -15.94 17.04
C VAL A 326 -9.92 -15.59 16.64
N ASP A 327 -9.55 -14.31 16.66
CA ASP A 327 -8.17 -13.86 16.43
C ASP A 327 -7.18 -14.48 17.43
N ALA A 328 -7.54 -14.47 18.73
CA ALA A 328 -6.73 -15.12 19.76
C ALA A 328 -6.54 -16.62 19.52
N ALA A 329 -7.61 -17.35 19.19
CA ALA A 329 -7.54 -18.79 18.91
C ALA A 329 -6.72 -19.11 17.65
N LEU A 330 -6.85 -18.32 16.58
CA LEU A 330 -6.02 -18.44 15.38
C LEU A 330 -4.53 -18.22 15.72
N ARG A 331 -4.25 -17.21 16.54
CA ARG A 331 -2.89 -16.91 16.99
C ARG A 331 -2.29 -18.03 17.82
N GLU A 332 -3.06 -18.64 18.73
CA GLU A 332 -2.65 -19.82 19.50
C GLU A 332 -2.33 -21.02 18.59
N ALA A 333 -3.06 -21.17 17.47
CA ALA A 333 -2.78 -22.15 16.42
C ALA A 333 -1.61 -21.76 15.47
N GLY A 334 -0.94 -20.64 15.75
CA GLY A 334 0.21 -20.15 14.98
C GLY A 334 -0.17 -19.51 13.65
N ILE A 335 -1.39 -18.96 13.53
CA ILE A 335 -1.88 -18.24 12.35
C ILE A 335 -2.19 -16.80 12.73
N LEU A 336 -1.64 -15.85 11.99
CA LEU A 336 -1.85 -14.42 12.24
C LEU A 336 -2.82 -13.85 11.22
N VAL A 337 -3.86 -13.17 11.69
CA VAL A 337 -4.76 -12.34 10.87
C VAL A 337 -4.72 -10.91 11.38
N ARG A 338 -5.36 -9.97 10.68
CA ARG A 338 -5.40 -8.56 11.09
C ARG A 338 -6.78 -8.16 11.54
N SER A 339 -6.98 -7.99 12.84
CA SER A 339 -8.21 -7.43 13.38
C SER A 339 -8.53 -6.05 12.77
N MET A 340 -9.80 -5.87 12.43
CA MET A 340 -10.41 -4.61 12.01
C MET A 340 -11.43 -4.10 13.04
N ALA A 341 -11.45 -4.68 14.24
CA ALA A 341 -12.31 -4.27 15.34
C ALA A 341 -12.14 -2.76 15.63
N GLY A 342 -13.27 -2.10 15.90
CA GLY A 342 -13.34 -0.67 16.18
C GLY A 342 -13.19 0.24 14.94
N LYS A 343 -13.01 -0.31 13.74
CA LYS A 343 -12.95 0.50 12.51
C LYS A 343 -14.35 0.70 11.92
N PRO A 344 -14.76 1.95 11.62
CA PRO A 344 -16.05 2.20 10.97
C PRO A 344 -16.24 1.39 9.69
N LEU A 345 -17.47 0.95 9.42
CA LEU A 345 -17.91 0.13 8.27
C LEU A 345 -17.40 -1.32 8.23
N ILE A 346 -16.30 -1.63 8.91
CA ILE A 346 -15.67 -2.97 8.93
C ILE A 346 -15.46 -3.49 10.35
N ASP A 347 -16.24 -3.01 11.31
CA ASP A 347 -16.17 -3.48 12.68
C ASP A 347 -16.59 -4.96 12.79
N GLY A 348 -16.01 -5.66 13.76
CA GLY A 348 -16.29 -7.08 14.00
C GLY A 348 -15.72 -8.04 12.96
N CYS A 349 -14.82 -7.61 12.06
CA CYS A 349 -14.11 -8.50 11.14
C CYS A 349 -12.61 -8.52 11.37
N PHE A 350 -11.94 -9.50 10.77
CA PHE A 350 -10.51 -9.44 10.50
C PHE A 350 -10.25 -9.50 9.00
N ARG A 351 -9.15 -8.89 8.57
CA ARG A 351 -8.60 -9.07 7.24
C ARG A 351 -7.64 -10.25 7.26
N VAL A 352 -7.81 -11.15 6.31
CA VAL A 352 -6.95 -12.31 6.08
C VAL A 352 -6.21 -12.10 4.77
N SER A 353 -4.89 -12.12 4.81
CA SER A 353 -4.07 -12.19 3.59
C SER A 353 -4.18 -13.57 2.97
N ILE A 354 -4.11 -13.62 1.64
CA ILE A 354 -4.20 -14.85 0.88
C ILE A 354 -2.78 -15.26 0.50
N GLY A 355 -2.37 -16.41 1.03
CA GLY A 355 -1.11 -17.07 0.69
C GLY A 355 -1.31 -18.12 -0.40
N THR A 356 -0.56 -19.22 -0.30
CA THR A 356 -0.76 -20.39 -1.17
C THR A 356 -2.03 -21.15 -0.78
N THR A 357 -2.54 -21.99 -1.69
CA THR A 357 -3.72 -22.80 -1.43
C THR A 357 -3.54 -23.71 -0.22
N SER A 358 -2.35 -24.27 -0.03
CA SER A 358 -2.03 -25.10 1.15
C SER A 358 -2.09 -24.31 2.47
N GLN A 359 -1.62 -23.06 2.46
CA GLN A 359 -1.68 -22.18 3.62
C GLN A 359 -3.12 -21.77 3.92
N MET A 360 -3.92 -21.51 2.89
CA MET A 360 -5.33 -21.21 3.05
C MET A 360 -6.15 -22.42 3.49
N GLN A 361 -5.79 -23.64 3.08
CA GLN A 361 -6.37 -24.87 3.61
C GLN A 361 -6.12 -25.00 5.11
N ARG A 362 -4.87 -24.83 5.56
CA ARG A 362 -4.54 -24.81 6.99
C ARG A 362 -5.33 -23.74 7.77
N PHE A 363 -5.47 -22.55 7.19
CA PHE A 363 -6.32 -21.50 7.77
C PHE A 363 -7.77 -21.97 7.92
N MET A 364 -8.39 -22.50 6.87
CA MET A 364 -9.79 -22.95 6.92
C MET A 364 -10.01 -24.14 7.86
N GLU A 365 -9.07 -25.09 7.92
CA GLU A 365 -9.09 -26.22 8.86
C GLU A 365 -9.08 -25.77 10.33
N THR A 366 -8.41 -24.64 10.61
CA THR A 366 -8.36 -24.05 11.95
C THR A 366 -9.55 -23.13 12.21
N PHE A 367 -9.99 -22.35 11.22
CA PHE A 367 -11.04 -21.34 11.35
C PHE A 367 -12.45 -21.93 11.41
N LEU A 368 -12.80 -22.88 10.53
CA LEU A 368 -14.17 -23.40 10.47
C LEU A 368 -14.66 -24.08 11.76
N PRO A 369 -13.83 -24.82 12.52
CA PRO A 369 -14.25 -25.33 13.83
C PRO A 369 -14.56 -24.23 14.86
N LEU A 370 -13.99 -23.03 14.71
CA LEU A 370 -14.25 -21.89 15.59
C LEU A 370 -15.61 -21.25 15.32
N GLU A 371 -16.21 -21.48 14.15
CA GLU A 371 -17.52 -20.95 13.75
C GLU A 371 -18.71 -21.76 14.29
N ARG A 372 -18.46 -22.87 15.00
CA ARG A 372 -19.49 -23.79 15.52
C ARG A 372 -19.91 -23.51 16.96
#